data_AF-A0A3D2M6G4-F1
#
_entry.id   AF-A0A3D2M6G4-F1
#
_cell.length_a   1.000
_cell.length_b   1.000
_cell.length_c   1.000
_cell.angle_alpha   90.00
_cell.angle_beta   90.00
_cell.angle_gamma   90.00
#
_symmetry.space_group_name_H-M   'P 1'
#
loop_
_entity.id
_entity.type
_entity.pdbx_description
1 polymer ?
#
loop_
_entity_poly.entity_id
_entity_poly.type
_entity_poly.pdbx_seq_one_letter_code
_entity_poly.pdbx_strand_id
1 'polypeptide(L)'
;LLVTQCGIRPVVLSSVVLLLFALVGMALTESIWILALALFCFGGSLGVIDVVLNIQGVLIERDTGKRHMSNFHGMFSLGSICGALALTAALTLGLAPAAGTFLMITAIALANVAVAPGFLRDKAPAGGVAFVRPSGMVLLVGALCFVVYLAEGAVLDWSALYLTEHKALDTAKGGLGYASFALMVTVGRFAGTPVVNSLGTARVIGFGGLLAGTGIGLSIVTEHWALALLGYGLCGLGCANVSPVLISSLSRQHSMPVHQAITAATTIGFAGVLAGPAVIGVIAHYGSLTLAFGLLAVLLFGLALGSRRFTE
;
A
#
# COMPACT_ATOMS: atom_id res chain seq x y z
N LEU A 1 12.30 -19.28 -1.27
CA LEU A 1 12.88 -20.21 -2.28
C LEU A 1 13.93 -19.54 -3.17
N LEU A 2 13.62 -18.42 -3.86
CA LEU A 2 14.63 -17.72 -4.66
C LEU A 2 15.80 -17.21 -3.81
N VAL A 3 15.51 -16.51 -2.70
CA VAL A 3 16.55 -15.99 -1.78
C VAL A 3 17.36 -17.12 -1.12
N THR A 4 16.75 -18.27 -0.86
CA THR A 4 17.45 -19.44 -0.29
C THR A 4 18.43 -20.06 -1.30
N GLN A 5 18.19 -19.93 -2.61
CA GLN A 5 19.04 -20.50 -3.66
C GLN A 5 20.10 -19.49 -4.16
N CYS A 6 19.67 -18.28 -4.50
CA CYS A 6 20.47 -17.27 -5.21
C CYS A 6 21.03 -16.15 -4.30
N GLY A 7 20.49 -15.99 -3.09
CA GLY A 7 20.82 -14.88 -2.20
C GLY A 7 20.04 -13.60 -2.49
N ILE A 8 20.13 -12.62 -1.58
CA ILE A 8 19.34 -11.38 -1.61
C ILE A 8 19.66 -10.52 -2.83
N ARG A 9 20.92 -10.08 -3.00
CA ARG A 9 21.31 -9.13 -4.05
C ARG A 9 20.92 -9.58 -5.47
N PRO A 10 21.22 -10.81 -5.93
CA PRO A 10 20.85 -11.21 -7.29
C PRO A 10 19.34 -11.20 -7.52
N VAL A 11 18.54 -11.57 -6.51
CA VAL A 11 17.08 -11.61 -6.61
C VAL A 11 16.48 -10.20 -6.65
N VAL A 12 16.96 -9.27 -5.82
CA VAL A 12 16.50 -7.87 -5.88
C VAL A 12 16.84 -7.26 -7.22
N LEU A 13 18.08 -7.38 -7.69
CA LEU A 13 18.53 -6.76 -8.93
C LEU A 13 17.80 -7.32 -10.15
N SER A 14 17.60 -8.63 -10.24
CA SER A 14 16.85 -9.23 -11.35
C SER A 14 15.36 -8.82 -11.34
N SER A 15 14.76 -8.72 -10.14
CA SER A 15 13.37 -8.28 -9.99
C SER A 15 13.18 -6.82 -10.39
N VAL A 16 14.14 -5.96 -10.03
CA VAL A 16 14.17 -4.55 -10.45
C VAL A 16 14.31 -4.43 -11.97
N VAL A 17 15.21 -5.19 -12.59
CA VAL A 17 15.36 -5.19 -14.05
C VAL A 17 14.04 -5.59 -14.73
N LEU A 18 13.39 -6.66 -14.26
CA LEU A 18 12.09 -7.08 -14.77
C LEU A 18 11.01 -6.00 -14.56
N LEU A 19 11.03 -5.31 -13.41
CA LEU A 19 10.13 -4.19 -13.12
C LEU A 19 10.31 -3.03 -14.10
N LEU A 20 11.56 -2.67 -14.42
CA LEU A 20 11.86 -1.60 -15.39
C LEU A 20 11.37 -1.97 -16.79
N PHE A 21 11.60 -3.21 -17.24
CA PHE A 21 11.06 -3.68 -18.53
C PHE A 21 9.54 -3.71 -18.56
N ALA A 22 8.90 -4.10 -17.45
CA ALA A 22 7.45 -4.05 -17.32
C ALA A 22 6.92 -2.62 -17.43
N LEU A 23 7.57 -1.64 -16.79
CA LEU A 23 7.22 -0.22 -16.92
C LEU A 23 7.34 0.29 -18.36
N VAL A 24 8.39 -0.10 -19.09
CA VAL A 24 8.53 0.21 -20.52
C VAL A 24 7.39 -0.41 -21.34
N GLY A 25 7.06 -1.67 -21.07
CA GLY A 25 5.95 -2.36 -21.72
C GLY A 25 4.62 -1.65 -21.52
N MET A 26 4.31 -1.22 -20.28
CA MET A 26 3.10 -0.45 -19.97
C MET A 26 3.09 0.93 -20.65
N ALA A 27 4.25 1.58 -20.79
CA ALA A 27 4.33 2.93 -21.37
C ALA A 27 4.18 2.98 -22.89
N LEU A 28 4.54 1.90 -23.60
CA LEU A 28 4.64 1.88 -25.05
C LEU A 28 3.60 0.99 -25.75
N THR A 29 2.91 0.12 -25.03
CA THR A 29 2.06 -0.89 -25.67
C THR A 29 0.64 -0.40 -25.92
N GLU A 30 0.11 -0.77 -27.08
CA GLU A 30 -1.32 -0.67 -27.41
C GLU A 30 -2.03 -2.04 -27.32
N SER A 31 -1.28 -3.12 -27.10
CA SER A 31 -1.81 -4.48 -27.05
C SER A 31 -2.21 -4.85 -25.63
N ILE A 32 -3.48 -5.24 -25.45
CA ILE A 32 -4.01 -5.71 -24.16
C ILE A 32 -3.22 -6.90 -23.59
N TRP A 33 -2.70 -7.79 -24.45
CA TRP A 33 -1.93 -8.96 -24.03
C TRP A 33 -0.55 -8.58 -23.50
N ILE A 34 0.11 -7.62 -24.14
CA ILE A 34 1.40 -7.10 -23.67
C ILE A 34 1.19 -6.31 -22.39
N LEU A 35 0.11 -5.51 -22.30
CA LEU A 35 -0.25 -4.80 -21.08
C LEU A 35 -0.50 -5.76 -19.92
N ALA A 36 -1.26 -6.84 -20.14
CA ALA A 36 -1.52 -7.86 -19.13
C ALA A 36 -0.23 -8.56 -18.65
N LEU A 37 0.65 -8.92 -19.58
CA LEU A 37 1.95 -9.50 -19.25
C LEU A 37 2.84 -8.50 -18.49
N ALA A 38 2.86 -7.24 -18.91
CA ALA A 38 3.62 -6.19 -18.25
C ALA A 38 3.11 -5.95 -16.82
N LEU A 39 1.79 -5.87 -16.62
CA LEU A 39 1.18 -5.75 -15.29
C LEU A 39 1.48 -6.96 -14.39
N PHE A 40 1.42 -8.17 -14.94
CA PHE A 40 1.80 -9.39 -14.22
C PHE A 40 3.26 -9.36 -13.76
N CYS A 41 4.18 -9.01 -14.67
CA CYS A 41 5.60 -8.87 -14.36
C CYS A 41 5.87 -7.73 -13.37
N PHE A 42 5.18 -6.60 -13.50
CA PHE A 42 5.27 -5.45 -12.60
C PHE A 42 4.87 -5.84 -11.17
N GLY A 43 3.68 -6.42 -11.00
CA GLY A 43 3.19 -6.85 -9.70
C GLY A 43 4.03 -7.97 -9.09
N GLY A 44 4.43 -8.96 -9.91
CA GLY A 44 5.29 -10.06 -9.48
C GLY A 44 6.66 -9.56 -9.00
N SER A 45 7.30 -8.67 -9.75
CA SER A 45 8.57 -8.05 -9.36
C SER A 45 8.45 -7.24 -8.07
N LEU A 46 7.42 -6.40 -7.93
CA LEU A 46 7.20 -5.63 -6.71
C LEU A 46 7.03 -6.54 -5.49
N GLY A 47 6.23 -7.60 -5.60
CA GLY A 47 6.03 -8.57 -4.52
C GLY A 47 7.31 -9.29 -4.12
N VAL A 48 8.14 -9.69 -5.10
CA VAL A 48 9.45 -10.30 -4.81
C VAL A 48 10.37 -9.30 -4.12
N ILE A 49 10.48 -8.07 -4.64
CA ILE A 49 11.33 -7.01 -4.06
C ILE A 49 10.95 -6.77 -2.60
N ASP A 50 9.66 -6.61 -2.30
CA ASP A 50 9.18 -6.35 -0.94
C ASP A 50 9.58 -7.46 0.04
N VAL A 51 9.32 -8.73 -0.33
CA VAL A 51 9.69 -9.87 0.52
C VAL A 51 11.21 -9.95 0.74
N VAL A 52 12.01 -9.76 -0.32
CA VAL A 52 13.46 -9.87 -0.23
C VAL A 52 14.07 -8.73 0.60
N LEU A 53 13.57 -7.49 0.45
CA LEU A 53 14.03 -6.36 1.24
C LEU A 53 13.65 -6.47 2.71
N ASN A 54 12.48 -7.04 3.04
CA ASN A 54 12.12 -7.35 4.42
C ASN A 54 13.08 -8.40 5.03
N ILE A 55 13.47 -9.43 4.28
CA ILE A 55 14.50 -10.40 4.73
C ILE A 55 15.83 -9.70 4.99
N GLN A 56 16.29 -8.87 4.04
CA GLN A 56 17.52 -8.08 4.22
C GLN A 56 17.43 -7.22 5.49
N GLY A 57 16.29 -6.57 5.71
CA GLY A 57 16.05 -5.75 6.88
C GLY A 57 16.24 -6.53 8.18
N VAL A 58 15.63 -7.70 8.30
CA VAL A 58 15.77 -8.57 9.48
C VAL A 58 17.22 -8.97 9.73
N LEU A 59 17.99 -9.26 8.68
CA LEU A 59 19.41 -9.57 8.81
C LEU A 59 20.22 -8.37 9.32
N ILE A 60 19.93 -7.16 8.82
CA ILE A 60 20.56 -5.93 9.30
C ILE A 60 20.26 -5.71 10.78
N GLU A 61 19.01 -5.87 11.23
CA GLU A 61 18.67 -5.73 12.65
C GLU A 61 19.37 -6.76 13.53
N ARG A 62 19.46 -8.01 13.05
CA ARG A 62 20.16 -9.09 13.75
C ARG A 62 21.65 -8.76 13.92
N ASP A 63 22.29 -8.30 12.85
CA ASP A 63 23.73 -8.07 12.83
C ASP A 63 24.13 -6.77 13.56
N THR A 64 23.25 -5.77 13.59
CA THR A 64 23.48 -4.49 14.29
C THR A 64 22.97 -4.47 15.73
N GLY A 65 22.09 -5.41 16.11
CA GLY A 65 21.39 -5.43 17.40
C GLY A 65 20.39 -4.27 17.59
N LYS A 66 20.09 -3.52 16.52
CA LYS A 66 19.24 -2.32 16.55
C LYS A 66 17.96 -2.56 15.75
N ARG A 67 16.86 -1.92 16.18
CA ARG A 67 15.57 -1.96 15.48
C ARG A 67 15.54 -0.89 14.38
N HIS A 68 15.45 -1.30 13.12
CA HIS A 68 15.48 -0.48 11.91
C HIS A 68 14.24 -0.64 11.00
N MET A 69 13.38 -1.65 11.19
CA MET A 69 12.25 -1.94 10.27
C MET A 69 11.32 -0.76 10.08
N SER A 70 11.00 -0.05 11.17
CA SER A 70 10.14 1.13 11.10
C SER A 70 10.74 2.22 10.19
N ASN A 71 12.06 2.39 10.20
CA ASN A 71 12.74 3.38 9.35
C ASN A 71 12.71 2.94 7.88
N PHE A 72 12.85 1.65 7.60
CA PHE A 72 12.76 1.11 6.23
C PHE A 72 11.36 1.29 5.64
N HIS A 73 10.30 1.00 6.40
CA HIS A 73 8.92 1.30 5.97
C HIS A 73 8.64 2.81 5.87
N GLY A 74 9.34 3.64 6.67
CA GLY A 74 9.33 5.09 6.52
C GLY A 74 9.89 5.53 5.17
N MET A 75 11.02 4.95 4.73
CA MET A 75 11.61 5.22 3.41
C MET A 75 10.72 4.78 2.25
N PHE A 76 9.99 3.66 2.41
CA PHE A 76 8.96 3.25 1.43
C PHE A 76 7.90 4.35 1.24
N SER A 77 7.36 4.87 2.35
CA SER A 77 6.34 5.92 2.32
C SER A 77 6.88 7.23 1.70
N LEU A 78 8.12 7.59 2.04
CA LEU A 78 8.80 8.75 1.44
C LEU A 78 8.99 8.55 -0.08
N GLY A 79 9.40 7.36 -0.51
CA GLY A 79 9.52 7.00 -1.92
C GLY A 79 8.19 7.15 -2.67
N SER A 80 7.09 6.69 -2.08
CA SER A 80 5.74 6.86 -2.63
C SER A 80 5.36 8.33 -2.84
N ILE A 81 5.61 9.19 -1.85
CA ILE A 81 5.34 10.63 -1.93
C ILE A 81 6.24 11.28 -3.00
N CYS A 82 7.55 11.00 -2.96
CA CYS A 82 8.52 11.55 -3.92
C CYS A 82 8.19 11.13 -5.35
N GLY A 83 7.85 9.86 -5.60
CA GLY A 83 7.50 9.36 -6.92
C GLY A 83 6.23 10.01 -7.47
N ALA A 84 5.16 10.06 -6.67
CA ALA A 84 3.90 10.69 -7.07
C ALA A 84 4.08 12.18 -7.39
N LEU A 85 4.80 12.92 -6.54
CA LEU A 85 5.05 14.35 -6.73
C LEU A 85 6.03 14.64 -7.86
N ALA A 86 7.08 13.84 -8.04
CA ALA A 86 8.06 14.04 -9.11
C ALA A 86 7.42 13.84 -10.49
N LEU A 87 6.62 12.78 -10.67
CA LEU A 87 5.90 12.57 -11.93
C LEU A 87 4.84 13.66 -12.14
N THR A 88 4.07 14.01 -11.10
CA THR A 88 3.12 15.14 -11.17
C THR A 88 3.82 16.42 -11.61
N ALA A 89 4.95 16.77 -11.00
CA ALA A 89 5.73 17.95 -11.35
C ALA A 89 6.19 17.91 -12.83
N ALA A 90 6.76 16.78 -13.27
CA ALA A 90 7.18 16.59 -14.65
C ALA A 90 6.03 16.84 -15.64
N LEU A 91 4.87 16.24 -15.41
CA LEU A 91 3.72 16.43 -16.30
C LEU A 91 3.18 17.87 -16.26
N THR A 92 3.13 18.51 -15.09
CA THR A 92 2.68 19.91 -14.97
C THR A 92 3.63 20.91 -15.63
N LEU A 93 4.92 20.57 -15.76
CA LEU A 93 5.91 21.34 -16.53
C LEU A 93 5.81 21.10 -18.05
N GLY A 94 4.83 20.33 -18.51
CA GLY A 94 4.58 20.07 -19.92
C GLY A 94 5.33 18.89 -20.51
N LEU A 95 5.98 18.04 -19.68
CA LEU A 95 6.54 16.80 -20.21
C LEU A 95 5.42 15.86 -20.65
N ALA A 96 5.57 15.27 -21.84
CA ALA A 96 4.67 14.24 -22.30
C ALA A 96 4.66 13.04 -21.32
N PRO A 97 3.52 12.34 -21.14
CA PRO A 97 3.41 11.20 -20.23
C PRO A 97 4.50 10.15 -20.41
N ALA A 98 4.78 9.76 -21.66
CA ALA A 98 5.84 8.81 -21.96
C ALA A 98 7.22 9.32 -21.49
N ALA A 99 7.55 10.58 -21.74
CA ALA A 99 8.81 11.18 -21.30
C ALA A 99 8.93 11.24 -19.77
N GLY A 100 7.84 11.58 -19.07
CA GLY A 100 7.76 11.52 -17.62
C GLY A 100 7.98 10.11 -17.08
N THR A 101 7.36 9.10 -17.69
CA THR A 101 7.56 7.68 -17.32
C THR A 101 9.00 7.22 -17.56
N PHE A 102 9.60 7.56 -18.71
CA PHE A 102 11.00 7.21 -18.98
C PHE A 102 11.99 7.93 -18.04
N LEU A 103 11.69 9.16 -17.63
CA LEU A 103 12.45 9.87 -16.61
C LEU A 103 12.42 9.10 -15.27
N MET A 104 11.25 8.61 -14.86
CA MET A 104 11.10 7.80 -13.65
C MET A 104 11.79 6.44 -13.74
N ILE A 105 11.66 5.74 -14.88
CA ILE A 105 12.39 4.48 -15.14
C ILE A 105 13.90 4.72 -15.01
N THR A 106 14.40 5.81 -15.60
CA THR A 106 15.83 6.17 -15.53
C THR A 106 16.26 6.49 -14.10
N ALA A 107 15.47 7.27 -13.36
CA ALA A 107 15.76 7.58 -11.96
C ALA A 107 15.80 6.32 -11.08
N ILE A 108 14.85 5.40 -11.25
CA ILE A 108 14.81 4.12 -10.52
C ILE A 108 16.02 3.26 -10.89
N ALA A 109 16.40 3.20 -12.17
CA ALA A 109 17.57 2.45 -12.63
C ALA A 109 18.87 2.99 -12.01
N LEU A 110 19.08 4.32 -12.06
CA LEU A 110 20.26 4.98 -11.48
C LEU A 110 20.32 4.81 -9.97
N ALA A 111 19.19 4.98 -9.27
CA ALA A 111 19.11 4.74 -7.84
C ALA A 111 19.49 3.30 -7.50
N ASN A 112 18.98 2.31 -8.25
CA ASN A 112 19.31 0.90 -8.04
C ASN A 112 20.79 0.60 -8.29
N VAL A 113 21.40 1.18 -9.33
CA VAL A 113 22.85 1.05 -9.55
C VAL A 113 23.64 1.63 -8.38
N ALA A 114 23.24 2.80 -7.88
CA ALA A 114 23.90 3.45 -6.76
C ALA A 114 23.80 2.64 -5.45
N VAL A 115 22.65 2.01 -5.18
CA VAL A 115 22.45 1.22 -3.95
C VAL A 115 22.83 -0.25 -4.07
N ALA A 116 23.06 -0.76 -5.29
CA ALA A 116 23.40 -2.17 -5.54
C ALA A 116 24.55 -2.72 -4.68
N PRO A 117 25.63 -1.96 -4.39
CA PRO A 117 26.69 -2.42 -3.51
C PRO A 117 26.23 -2.68 -2.07
N GLY A 118 25.17 -2.01 -1.61
CA GLY A 118 24.60 -2.11 -0.26
C GLY A 118 23.64 -3.28 -0.06
N PHE A 119 23.19 -3.96 -1.12
CA PHE A 119 22.35 -5.17 -0.95
C PHE A 119 23.17 -6.33 -0.39
N LEU A 120 22.64 -7.00 0.63
CA LEU A 120 23.29 -8.18 1.22
C LEU A 120 23.38 -9.32 0.21
N ARG A 121 24.38 -10.18 0.36
CA ARG A 121 24.57 -11.38 -0.48
C ARG A 121 24.06 -12.66 0.19
N ASP A 122 23.60 -12.53 1.42
CA ASP A 122 23.12 -13.60 2.27
C ASP A 122 21.96 -14.39 1.64
N LYS A 123 21.92 -15.67 1.97
CA LYS A 123 20.81 -16.56 1.63
C LYS A 123 19.87 -16.63 2.83
N ALA A 124 18.57 -16.67 2.55
CA ALA A 124 17.59 -16.87 3.61
C ALA A 124 17.74 -18.29 4.20
N PRO A 125 17.47 -18.50 5.49
CA PRO A 125 17.38 -19.83 6.08
C PRO A 125 16.31 -20.68 5.37
N ALA A 126 16.59 -21.97 5.18
CA ALA A 126 15.62 -22.93 4.65
C ALA A 126 14.72 -23.45 5.79
N GLY A 127 13.40 -23.52 5.55
CA GLY A 127 12.43 -24.11 6.48
C GLY A 127 11.52 -23.07 7.14
N GLY A 128 10.32 -22.91 6.58
CA GLY A 128 9.20 -22.21 7.20
C GLY A 128 7.93 -23.03 7.00
N VAL A 129 7.08 -23.10 8.02
CA VAL A 129 5.77 -23.77 7.92
C VAL A 129 4.90 -23.02 6.92
N ALA A 130 4.48 -23.71 5.86
CA ALA A 130 3.91 -23.09 4.66
C ALA A 130 2.48 -22.55 4.84
N PHE A 131 1.74 -23.01 5.86
CA PHE A 131 0.36 -22.57 6.06
C PHE A 131 -0.13 -22.94 7.45
N VAL A 132 -0.74 -21.99 8.16
CA VAL A 132 -1.40 -22.22 9.46
C VAL A 132 -2.84 -21.76 9.31
N ARG A 133 -3.80 -22.60 9.71
CA ARG A 133 -5.22 -22.25 9.67
C ARG A 133 -5.51 -21.16 10.71
N PRO A 134 -5.87 -19.94 10.30
CA PRO A 134 -6.09 -18.83 11.24
C PRO A 134 -7.32 -19.08 12.11
N SER A 135 -7.26 -18.64 13.37
CA SER A 135 -8.41 -18.65 14.28
C SER A 135 -9.41 -17.55 13.95
N GLY A 136 -10.62 -17.60 14.52
CA GLY A 136 -11.69 -16.63 14.23
C GLY A 136 -11.31 -15.17 14.49
N MET A 137 -10.57 -14.90 15.58
CA MET A 137 -10.10 -13.54 15.88
C MET A 137 -9.03 -13.07 14.88
N VAL A 138 -8.14 -13.98 14.44
CA VAL A 138 -7.12 -13.68 13.44
C VAL A 138 -7.75 -13.40 12.07
N LEU A 139 -8.80 -14.14 11.71
CA LEU A 139 -9.59 -13.86 10.52
C LEU A 139 -10.27 -12.49 10.58
N LEU A 140 -10.84 -12.12 11.73
CA LEU A 140 -11.44 -10.79 11.92
C LEU A 140 -10.39 -9.69 11.76
N VAL A 141 -9.24 -9.81 12.43
CA VAL A 141 -8.14 -8.85 12.31
C VAL A 141 -7.65 -8.76 10.85
N GLY A 142 -7.43 -9.89 10.20
CA GLY A 142 -7.05 -9.96 8.79
C GLY A 142 -8.08 -9.29 7.86
N ALA A 143 -9.37 -9.52 8.08
CA ALA A 143 -10.45 -8.92 7.30
C ALA A 143 -10.53 -7.38 7.49
N LEU A 144 -10.34 -6.89 8.71
CA LEU A 144 -10.31 -5.44 8.98
C LEU A 144 -9.05 -4.81 8.34
N CYS A 145 -7.89 -5.45 8.43
CA CYS A 145 -6.69 -5.03 7.70
C CYS A 145 -6.90 -5.06 6.18
N PHE A 146 -7.59 -6.07 5.65
CA PHE A 146 -7.92 -6.18 4.22
C PHE A 146 -8.70 -4.95 3.76
N VAL A 147 -9.70 -4.49 4.51
CA VAL A 147 -10.47 -3.29 4.16
C VAL A 147 -9.60 -2.03 4.15
N VAL A 148 -8.73 -1.85 5.14
CA VAL A 148 -7.81 -0.70 5.21
C VAL A 148 -6.83 -0.70 4.02
N TYR A 149 -6.29 -1.86 3.70
CA TYR A 149 -5.34 -2.06 2.61
C TYR A 149 -6.00 -2.01 1.23
N LEU A 150 -7.26 -2.44 1.13
CA LEU A 150 -8.10 -2.23 -0.04
C LEU A 150 -8.33 -0.74 -0.29
N ALA A 151 -8.55 0.05 0.76
CA ALA A 151 -8.71 1.49 0.62
C ALA A 151 -7.42 2.18 0.14
N GLU A 152 -6.27 1.78 0.69
CA GLU A 152 -4.97 2.26 0.23
C GLU A 152 -4.72 1.92 -1.25
N GLY A 153 -4.94 0.67 -1.65
CA GLY A 153 -4.83 0.25 -3.06
C GLY A 153 -5.81 0.99 -3.97
N ALA A 154 -7.09 1.09 -3.56
CA ALA A 154 -8.10 1.80 -4.34
C ALA A 154 -7.73 3.28 -4.57
N VAL A 155 -7.22 3.98 -3.55
CA VAL A 155 -6.77 5.36 -3.70
C VAL A 155 -5.48 5.44 -4.54
N LEU A 156 -4.53 4.52 -4.36
CA LEU A 156 -3.31 4.46 -5.15
C LEU A 156 -3.60 4.34 -6.65
N ASP A 157 -4.47 3.40 -7.03
CA ASP A 157 -4.66 3.03 -8.44
C ASP A 157 -5.76 3.86 -9.13
N TRP A 158 -6.79 4.29 -8.39
CA TRP A 158 -7.99 4.88 -8.99
C TRP A 158 -8.24 6.35 -8.65
N SER A 159 -7.53 6.92 -7.66
CA SER A 159 -7.79 8.33 -7.29
C SER A 159 -7.44 9.29 -8.41
N ALA A 160 -6.37 9.03 -9.16
CA ALA A 160 -5.96 9.84 -10.30
C ALA A 160 -7.06 9.83 -11.37
N LEU A 161 -7.53 8.64 -11.77
CA LEU A 161 -8.59 8.48 -12.76
C LEU A 161 -9.89 9.16 -12.31
N TYR A 162 -10.27 8.99 -11.04
CA TYR A 162 -11.47 9.62 -10.48
C TYR A 162 -11.38 11.15 -10.52
N LEU A 163 -10.25 11.73 -10.13
CA LEU A 163 -10.05 13.18 -10.16
C LEU A 163 -10.08 13.74 -11.58
N THR A 164 -9.49 13.04 -12.54
CA THR A 164 -9.41 13.51 -13.93
C THR A 164 -10.75 13.38 -14.64
N GLU A 165 -11.43 12.24 -14.51
CA GLU A 165 -12.67 11.97 -15.24
C GLU A 165 -13.90 12.59 -14.57
N HIS A 166 -13.98 12.59 -13.23
CA HIS A 166 -15.18 13.03 -12.51
C HIS A 166 -15.06 14.40 -11.86
N LYS A 167 -13.83 14.92 -11.66
CA LYS A 167 -13.60 16.24 -11.02
C LYS A 167 -12.91 17.24 -11.96
N ALA A 168 -12.78 16.91 -13.24
CA ALA A 168 -12.14 17.71 -14.28
C ALA A 168 -10.75 18.23 -13.89
N LEU A 169 -10.02 17.47 -13.05
CA LEU A 169 -8.64 17.79 -12.72
C LEU A 169 -7.76 17.49 -13.93
N ASP A 170 -6.82 18.38 -14.22
CA ASP A 170 -5.79 18.15 -15.21
C ASP A 170 -5.07 16.80 -14.95
N THR A 171 -4.90 15.98 -16.00
CA THR A 171 -4.24 14.67 -15.93
C THR A 171 -2.83 14.78 -15.37
N ALA A 172 -2.15 15.90 -15.62
CA ALA A 172 -0.84 16.20 -15.04
C ALA A 172 -0.85 16.25 -13.51
N LYS A 173 -2.00 16.54 -12.89
CA LYS A 173 -2.19 16.68 -11.44
C LYS A 173 -2.83 15.45 -10.79
N GLY A 174 -3.09 14.38 -11.54
CA GLY A 174 -3.77 13.18 -11.03
C GLY A 174 -3.07 12.54 -9.82
N GLY A 175 -1.74 12.58 -9.76
CA GLY A 175 -0.95 12.03 -8.66
C GLY A 175 -1.16 12.71 -7.30
N LEU A 176 -1.80 13.91 -7.27
CA LEU A 176 -2.11 14.61 -6.02
C LEU A 176 -3.07 13.83 -5.11
N GLY A 177 -3.94 12.99 -5.68
CA GLY A 177 -4.89 12.16 -4.92
C GLY A 177 -4.18 11.22 -3.95
N TYR A 178 -3.34 10.34 -4.48
CA TYR A 178 -2.53 9.43 -3.67
C TYR A 178 -1.50 10.17 -2.81
N ALA A 179 -0.89 11.25 -3.30
CA ALA A 179 0.05 12.04 -2.50
C ALA A 179 -0.61 12.62 -1.23
N SER A 180 -1.85 13.13 -1.34
CA SER A 180 -2.62 13.63 -0.20
C SER A 180 -2.93 12.53 0.83
N PHE A 181 -3.38 11.37 0.35
CA PHE A 181 -3.60 10.18 1.18
C PHE A 181 -2.32 9.75 1.91
N ALA A 182 -1.22 9.54 1.19
CA ALA A 182 0.05 9.07 1.74
C ALA A 182 0.67 10.05 2.74
N LEU A 183 0.55 11.36 2.47
CA LEU A 183 0.97 12.41 3.41
C LEU A 183 0.22 12.29 4.74
N MET A 184 -1.11 12.13 4.69
CA MET A 184 -1.92 12.05 5.91
C MET A 184 -1.77 10.72 6.64
N VAL A 185 -1.51 9.61 5.94
CA VAL A 185 -1.04 8.36 6.57
C VAL A 185 0.25 8.61 7.35
N THR A 186 1.21 9.30 6.74
CA THR A 186 2.50 9.61 7.35
C THR A 186 2.32 10.45 8.62
N VAL A 187 1.57 11.55 8.52
CA VAL A 187 1.23 12.42 9.67
C VAL A 187 0.53 11.61 10.78
N GLY A 188 -0.47 10.80 10.42
CA GLY A 188 -1.22 9.99 11.36
C GLY A 188 -0.35 8.96 12.10
N ARG A 189 0.61 8.34 11.40
CA ARG A 189 1.55 7.37 12.01
C ARG A 189 2.53 8.05 12.98
N PHE A 190 3.06 9.23 12.64
CA PHE A 190 3.93 9.98 13.55
C PHE A 190 3.18 10.49 14.80
N ALA A 191 1.91 10.85 14.65
CA ALA A 191 1.03 11.21 15.77
C ALA A 191 0.41 10.00 16.48
N GLY A 192 0.70 8.77 16.05
CA GLY A 192 -0.06 7.57 16.42
C GLY A 192 0.05 7.17 17.89
N THR A 193 1.26 7.17 18.45
CA THR A 193 1.51 6.73 19.84
C THR A 193 0.64 7.47 20.88
N PRO A 194 0.62 8.81 20.95
CA PRO A 194 -0.23 9.52 21.91
C PRO A 194 -1.73 9.33 21.64
N VAL A 195 -2.13 9.21 20.37
CA VAL A 195 -3.54 8.99 19.99
C VAL A 195 -4.02 7.60 20.43
N VAL A 196 -3.22 6.56 20.18
CA VAL A 196 -3.55 5.18 20.58
C VAL A 196 -3.58 5.03 22.10
N ASN A 197 -2.63 5.64 22.81
CA ASN A 197 -2.57 5.58 24.27
C ASN A 197 -3.75 6.30 24.94
N SER A 198 -4.25 7.39 24.35
CA SER A 198 -5.37 8.17 24.91
C SER A 198 -6.74 7.59 24.56
N LEU A 199 -6.92 7.10 23.33
CA LEU A 199 -8.23 6.63 22.86
C LEU A 199 -8.47 5.14 23.09
N GLY A 200 -7.40 4.33 23.07
CA GLY A 200 -7.46 2.86 23.15
C GLY A 200 -7.77 2.18 21.81
N THR A 201 -7.56 0.86 21.77
CA THR A 201 -7.66 0.01 20.57
C THR A 201 -9.00 0.19 19.83
N ALA A 202 -10.12 -0.02 20.50
CA ALA A 202 -11.45 0.02 19.88
C ALA A 202 -11.79 1.40 19.30
N ARG A 203 -11.50 2.48 20.02
CA ARG A 203 -11.86 3.83 19.56
C ARG A 203 -11.02 4.26 18.36
N VAL A 204 -9.74 3.89 18.32
CA VAL A 204 -8.90 4.17 17.14
C VAL A 204 -9.43 3.45 15.90
N ILE A 205 -9.80 2.17 16.01
CA ILE A 205 -10.38 1.43 14.88
C ILE A 205 -11.72 2.06 14.45
N GLY A 206 -12.58 2.38 15.43
CA GLY A 206 -13.90 2.92 15.15
C GLY A 206 -13.88 4.32 14.55
N PHE A 207 -13.23 5.27 15.21
CA PHE A 207 -13.10 6.64 14.70
C PHE A 207 -12.27 6.70 13.43
N GLY A 208 -11.23 5.87 13.30
CA GLY A 208 -10.44 5.75 12.08
C GLY A 208 -11.30 5.32 10.89
N GLY A 209 -12.14 4.29 11.06
CA GLY A 209 -13.08 3.84 10.04
C GLY A 209 -14.14 4.88 9.68
N LEU A 210 -14.71 5.56 10.68
CA LEU A 210 -15.68 6.64 10.45
C LEU A 210 -15.05 7.81 9.69
N LEU A 211 -13.85 8.24 10.09
CA LEU A 211 -13.11 9.31 9.43
C LEU A 211 -12.77 8.92 7.99
N ALA A 212 -12.36 7.67 7.78
CA ALA A 212 -11.98 7.21 6.45
C ALA A 212 -13.17 7.07 5.50
N GLY A 213 -14.27 6.47 5.96
CA GLY A 213 -15.51 6.39 5.20
C GLY A 213 -16.07 7.78 4.87
N THR A 214 -16.01 8.72 5.82
CA THR A 214 -16.42 10.11 5.60
C THR A 214 -15.50 10.82 4.59
N GLY A 215 -14.18 10.57 4.65
CA GLY A 215 -13.22 11.11 3.69
C GLY A 215 -13.51 10.67 2.26
N ILE A 216 -13.75 9.37 2.05
CA ILE A 216 -14.17 8.86 0.73
C ILE A 216 -15.53 9.43 0.33
N GLY A 217 -16.50 9.48 1.25
CA GLY A 217 -17.80 10.11 0.99
C GLY A 217 -17.69 11.56 0.54
N LEU A 218 -16.82 12.35 1.19
CA LEU A 218 -16.53 13.73 0.81
C LEU A 218 -15.96 13.81 -0.61
N SER A 219 -15.00 12.94 -0.95
CA SER A 219 -14.43 12.89 -2.31
C SER A 219 -15.46 12.55 -3.39
N ILE A 220 -16.48 11.78 -3.05
CA ILE A 220 -17.56 11.44 -3.95
C ILE A 220 -18.48 12.64 -4.19
N VAL A 221 -19.01 13.21 -3.09
CA VAL A 221 -20.10 14.20 -3.11
C VAL A 221 -19.64 15.57 -3.61
N THR A 222 -18.40 15.98 -3.31
CA THR A 222 -17.90 17.29 -3.73
C THR A 222 -17.62 17.35 -5.23
N GLU A 223 -17.99 18.43 -5.91
CA GLU A 223 -17.56 18.67 -7.29
C GLU A 223 -16.14 19.28 -7.35
N HIS A 224 -15.71 19.96 -6.28
CA HIS A 224 -14.43 20.65 -6.24
C HIS A 224 -13.26 19.68 -5.96
N TRP A 225 -12.32 19.55 -6.91
CA TRP A 225 -11.17 18.64 -6.82
C TRP A 225 -10.36 18.80 -5.52
N ALA A 226 -10.14 20.03 -5.03
CA ALA A 226 -9.36 20.26 -3.80
C ALA A 226 -10.06 19.68 -2.54
N LEU A 227 -11.39 19.70 -2.50
CA LEU A 227 -12.14 19.05 -1.42
C LEU A 227 -12.11 17.52 -1.57
N ALA A 228 -12.00 17.01 -2.79
CA ALA A 228 -11.77 15.57 -3.00
C ALA A 228 -10.39 15.14 -2.51
N LEU A 229 -9.35 15.97 -2.70
CA LEU A 229 -8.03 15.75 -2.09
C LEU A 229 -8.11 15.73 -0.57
N LEU A 230 -8.83 16.68 0.04
CA LEU A 230 -9.09 16.66 1.49
C LEU A 230 -9.75 15.34 1.90
N GLY A 231 -10.74 14.86 1.13
CA GLY A 231 -11.38 13.56 1.34
C GLY A 231 -10.39 12.38 1.36
N TYR A 232 -9.48 12.31 0.37
CA TYR A 232 -8.42 11.30 0.35
C TYR A 232 -7.45 11.44 1.52
N GLY A 233 -7.10 12.67 1.89
CA GLY A 233 -6.30 12.94 3.09
C GLY A 233 -6.97 12.46 4.38
N LEU A 234 -8.27 12.72 4.56
CA LEU A 234 -9.05 12.22 5.71
C LEU A 234 -9.13 10.68 5.71
N CYS A 235 -9.26 10.07 4.53
CA CYS A 235 -9.14 8.61 4.36
C CYS A 235 -7.79 8.09 4.85
N GLY A 236 -6.69 8.68 4.39
CA GLY A 236 -5.35 8.32 4.82
C GLY A 236 -5.15 8.47 6.33
N LEU A 237 -5.60 9.59 6.91
CA LEU A 237 -5.51 9.84 8.35
C LEU A 237 -6.31 8.81 9.17
N GLY A 238 -7.54 8.50 8.74
CA GLY A 238 -8.42 7.53 9.39
C GLY A 238 -7.83 6.11 9.36
N CYS A 239 -7.21 5.72 8.26
CA CYS A 239 -6.57 4.42 8.08
C CYS A 239 -5.22 4.27 8.81
N ALA A 240 -4.52 5.39 9.06
CA ALA A 240 -3.10 5.42 9.44
C ALA A 240 -2.71 4.47 10.59
N ASN A 241 -3.49 4.50 11.69
CA ASN A 241 -3.21 3.74 12.91
C ASN A 241 -4.07 2.48 13.08
N VAL A 242 -5.05 2.25 12.20
CA VAL A 242 -5.97 1.11 12.32
C VAL A 242 -5.21 -0.21 12.15
N SER A 243 -4.40 -0.34 11.09
CA SER A 243 -3.64 -1.57 10.84
C SER A 243 -2.61 -1.89 11.95
N PRO A 244 -1.74 -0.95 12.39
CA PRO A 244 -0.81 -1.21 13.49
C PRO A 244 -1.50 -1.65 14.79
N VAL A 245 -2.62 -1.01 15.15
CA VAL A 245 -3.40 -1.33 16.35
C VAL A 245 -4.05 -2.71 16.25
N LEU A 246 -4.61 -3.05 15.08
CA LEU A 246 -5.18 -4.36 14.79
C LEU A 246 -4.14 -5.47 14.92
N ILE A 247 -2.96 -5.30 14.31
CA ILE A 247 -1.88 -6.28 14.41
C ILE A 247 -1.36 -6.38 15.85
N SER A 248 -1.20 -5.26 16.56
CA SER A 248 -0.77 -5.25 17.97
C SER A 248 -1.74 -6.02 18.88
N SER A 249 -3.05 -5.95 18.61
CA SER A 249 -4.07 -6.67 19.37
C SER A 249 -3.91 -8.20 19.35
N LEU A 250 -3.25 -8.75 18.32
CA LEU A 250 -2.98 -10.20 18.20
C LEU A 250 -1.97 -10.72 19.23
N SER A 251 -1.27 -9.84 19.93
CA SER A 251 -0.45 -10.23 21.08
C SER A 251 -1.27 -10.73 22.27
N ARG A 252 -2.56 -10.35 22.34
CA ARG A 252 -3.46 -10.69 23.46
C ARG A 252 -4.28 -11.97 23.24
N GLN A 253 -4.25 -12.57 22.05
CA GLN A 253 -4.96 -13.83 21.81
C GLN A 253 -4.11 -15.03 22.23
N HIS A 254 -4.76 -16.10 22.68
CA HIS A 254 -4.11 -17.36 23.11
C HIS A 254 -4.46 -18.56 22.21
N SER A 255 -5.18 -18.33 21.12
CA SER A 255 -5.67 -19.38 20.22
C SER A 255 -4.60 -20.01 19.33
N MET A 256 -3.50 -19.28 19.08
CA MET A 256 -2.37 -19.75 18.29
C MET A 256 -1.11 -18.92 18.60
N PRO A 257 0.10 -19.39 18.22
CA PRO A 257 1.33 -18.63 18.41
C PRO A 257 1.24 -17.23 17.79
N VAL A 258 1.63 -16.20 18.54
CA VAL A 258 1.49 -14.78 18.14
C VAL A 258 2.15 -14.49 16.79
N HIS A 259 3.34 -15.03 16.54
CA HIS A 259 4.03 -14.84 15.26
C HIS A 259 3.22 -15.38 14.06
N GLN A 260 2.58 -16.54 14.21
CA GLN A 260 1.73 -17.13 13.16
C GLN A 260 0.44 -16.33 12.99
N ALA A 261 -0.15 -15.83 14.08
CA ALA A 261 -1.33 -14.99 14.03
C ALA A 261 -1.05 -13.70 13.24
N ILE A 262 0.07 -13.03 13.53
CA ILE A 262 0.51 -11.83 12.83
C ILE A 262 0.73 -12.13 11.35
N THR A 263 1.48 -13.19 11.01
CA THR A 263 1.74 -13.57 9.60
C THR A 263 0.45 -13.86 8.84
N ALA A 264 -0.49 -14.60 9.44
CA ALA A 264 -1.76 -14.93 8.79
C ALA A 264 -2.62 -13.67 8.57
N ALA A 265 -2.74 -12.81 9.59
CA ALA A 265 -3.51 -11.57 9.48
C ALA A 265 -2.91 -10.59 8.47
N THR A 266 -1.59 -10.42 8.44
CA THR A 266 -0.93 -9.54 7.45
C THR A 266 -1.06 -10.11 6.04
N THR A 267 -0.98 -11.43 5.86
CA THR A 267 -1.19 -12.08 4.55
C THR A 267 -2.61 -11.81 4.03
N ILE A 268 -3.64 -11.98 4.87
CA ILE A 268 -5.02 -11.63 4.52
C ILE A 268 -5.14 -10.14 4.24
N GLY A 269 -4.52 -9.30 5.07
CA GLY A 269 -4.51 -7.85 4.87
C GLY A 269 -3.95 -7.45 3.50
N PHE A 270 -2.76 -7.93 3.15
CA PHE A 270 -2.08 -7.61 1.88
C PHE A 270 -2.85 -8.06 0.65
N ALA A 271 -3.68 -9.11 0.77
CA ALA A 271 -4.62 -9.47 -0.29
C ALA A 271 -5.58 -8.30 -0.64
N GLY A 272 -5.82 -7.36 0.28
CA GLY A 272 -6.61 -6.15 0.06
C GLY A 272 -5.98 -5.18 -0.94
N VAL A 273 -4.68 -4.86 -0.80
CA VAL A 273 -3.96 -4.03 -1.79
C VAL A 273 -3.99 -4.71 -3.16
N LEU A 274 -3.73 -6.02 -3.21
CA LEU A 274 -3.71 -6.78 -4.47
C LEU A 274 -5.10 -6.88 -5.13
N ALA A 275 -6.15 -7.03 -4.31
CA ALA A 275 -7.52 -7.08 -4.80
C ALA A 275 -8.06 -5.71 -5.22
N GLY A 276 -7.52 -4.60 -4.69
CA GLY A 276 -7.94 -3.22 -4.96
C GLY A 276 -8.16 -2.92 -6.44
N PRO A 277 -7.12 -2.94 -7.29
CA PRO A 277 -7.24 -2.72 -8.73
C PRO A 277 -8.35 -3.56 -9.37
N ALA A 278 -8.33 -4.88 -9.12
CA ALA A 278 -9.23 -5.82 -9.79
C ALA A 278 -10.69 -5.63 -9.37
N VAL A 279 -10.95 -5.53 -8.06
CA VAL A 279 -12.30 -5.39 -7.51
C VAL A 279 -12.89 -4.04 -7.92
N ILE A 280 -12.15 -2.95 -7.73
CA ILE A 280 -12.62 -1.61 -8.09
C ILE A 280 -12.83 -1.50 -9.60
N GLY A 281 -11.91 -2.05 -10.40
CA GLY A 281 -12.03 -2.03 -11.86
C GLY A 281 -13.23 -2.80 -12.39
N VAL A 282 -13.52 -4.00 -11.86
CA VAL A 282 -14.71 -4.77 -12.25
C VAL A 282 -15.99 -4.03 -11.87
N ILE A 283 -16.06 -3.47 -10.65
CA ILE A 283 -17.24 -2.69 -10.22
C ILE A 283 -17.41 -1.43 -11.07
N ALA A 284 -16.31 -0.75 -11.41
CA ALA A 284 -16.33 0.44 -12.26
C ALA A 284 -16.77 0.10 -13.69
N HIS A 285 -16.35 -1.05 -14.24
CA HIS A 285 -16.71 -1.49 -15.58
C HIS A 285 -18.21 -1.81 -15.73
N TYR A 286 -18.80 -2.52 -14.76
CA TYR A 286 -20.22 -2.89 -14.78
C TYR A 286 -21.14 -1.86 -14.11
N GLY A 287 -20.58 -0.84 -13.48
CA GLY A 287 -21.31 0.16 -12.72
C GLY A 287 -20.69 1.55 -12.92
N SER A 288 -19.99 2.02 -11.89
CA SER A 288 -19.27 3.29 -11.96
C SER A 288 -18.15 3.34 -10.93
N LEU A 289 -17.17 4.22 -11.15
CA LEU A 289 -16.12 4.45 -10.19
C LEU A 289 -16.67 5.06 -8.89
N THR A 290 -17.68 5.92 -8.99
CA THR A 290 -18.42 6.44 -7.83
C THR A 290 -19.06 5.33 -7.00
N LEU A 291 -19.67 4.32 -7.64
CA LEU A 291 -20.24 3.15 -6.93
C LEU A 291 -19.14 2.36 -6.22
N ALA A 292 -18.01 2.11 -6.89
CA ALA A 292 -16.89 1.37 -6.30
C ALA A 292 -16.33 2.07 -5.04
N PHE A 293 -16.11 3.40 -5.12
CA PHE A 293 -15.69 4.20 -3.97
C PHE A 293 -16.78 4.28 -2.88
N GLY A 294 -18.07 4.29 -3.27
CA GLY A 294 -19.18 4.25 -2.32
C GLY A 294 -19.22 2.95 -1.51
N LEU A 295 -19.05 1.80 -2.17
CA LEU A 295 -18.93 0.51 -1.49
C LEU A 295 -17.70 0.45 -0.58
N LEU A 296 -16.58 1.02 -1.01
CA LEU A 296 -15.38 1.16 -0.18
C LEU A 296 -15.67 2.00 1.08
N ALA A 297 -16.39 3.11 0.96
CA ALA A 297 -16.79 3.93 2.11
C ALA A 297 -17.67 3.13 3.09
N VAL A 298 -18.60 2.31 2.59
CA VAL A 298 -19.42 1.42 3.42
C VAL A 298 -18.57 0.40 4.17
N LEU A 299 -17.58 -0.22 3.51
CA LEU A 299 -16.64 -1.14 4.16
C LEU A 299 -15.83 -0.44 5.26
N LEU A 300 -15.37 0.80 5.00
CA LEU A 300 -14.64 1.61 5.98
C LEU A 300 -15.51 1.97 7.19
N PHE A 301 -16.79 2.31 6.99
CA PHE A 301 -17.74 2.46 8.10
C PHE A 301 -17.95 1.16 8.87
N GLY A 302 -17.89 0.01 8.19
CA GLY A 302 -17.93 -1.32 8.79
C GLY A 302 -16.81 -1.59 9.81
N LEU A 303 -15.67 -0.90 9.71
CA LEU A 303 -14.61 -0.99 10.72
C LEU A 303 -15.10 -0.55 12.11
N ALA A 304 -16.04 0.40 12.18
CA ALA A 304 -16.64 0.84 13.44
C ALA A 304 -17.55 -0.22 14.09
N LEU A 305 -18.08 -1.15 13.32
CA LEU A 305 -18.77 -2.32 13.86
C LEU A 305 -17.76 -3.36 14.37
N GLY A 306 -16.70 -3.60 13.59
CA GLY A 306 -15.61 -4.50 13.97
C GLY A 306 -14.88 -4.07 15.25
N SER A 307 -14.76 -2.75 15.48
CA SER A 307 -14.07 -2.19 16.64
C SER A 307 -14.67 -2.60 17.99
N ARG A 308 -15.97 -2.93 18.03
CA ARG A 308 -16.67 -3.39 19.24
C ARG A 308 -16.14 -4.70 19.79
N ARG A 309 -15.38 -5.47 18.99
CA ARG A 309 -14.71 -6.71 19.45
C ARG A 309 -13.38 -6.45 20.16
N PHE A 310 -12.95 -5.20 20.25
CA PHE A 310 -11.67 -4.78 20.85
C PHE A 310 -11.86 -3.84 22.04
N THR A 311 -13.09 -3.69 22.55
CA THR A 311 -13.34 -2.98 23.81
C THR A 311 -12.72 -3.78 24.94
N GLU A 312 -11.82 -3.13 25.68
CA GLU A 312 -11.23 -3.66 26.91
C GLU A 312 -12.26 -3.78 28.03
#